data_AF-A0A6C0KCD7-F1
#
_entry.id   AF-A0A6C0KCD7-F1
#
_cell.length_a   1.000
_cell.length_b   1.000
_cell.length_c   1.000
_cell.angle_alpha   90.00
_cell.angle_beta   90.00
_cell.angle_gamma   90.00
#
_symmetry.space_group_name_H-M   'P 1'
#
loop_
_entity.id
_entity.type
_entity.pdbx_description
1 polymer ?
#
loop_
_entity_poly.entity_id
_entity_poly.type
_entity_poly.pdbx_seq_one_letter_code
_entity_poly.pdbx_strand_id
1 'polypeptide(L)'
;MYNYSFYCTYLDAPDNEHKQDTIYRQEILKAFNLMIYDHVKMMDCIDQLYKKHEKNNQIQEIMKIVKENNKYSFLFNNLSDLFTLLFSFEYFYYFHTCIAELEQSNKISDIIYEKFIKVLKNNNNN
;
A
#
# COMPACT_ATOMS: atom_id res chain seq x y z
N MET A 1 -6.67 10.28 -10.17
CA MET A 1 -7.12 8.87 -10.36
C MET A 1 -5.90 7.99 -10.20
N TYR A 2 -6.00 6.88 -9.46
CA TYR A 2 -4.88 5.98 -9.21
C TYR A 2 -4.54 5.13 -10.44
N ASN A 3 -3.27 4.81 -10.63
CA ASN A 3 -2.76 4.02 -11.74
C ASN A 3 -2.47 2.59 -11.28
N TYR A 4 -3.22 1.62 -11.80
CA TYR A 4 -3.08 0.18 -11.50
C TYR A 4 -2.30 -0.59 -12.58
N SER A 5 -1.80 0.09 -13.62
CA SER A 5 -1.37 -0.55 -14.87
C SER A 5 0.07 -1.07 -14.83
N PHE A 6 0.70 -1.16 -13.66
CA PHE A 6 2.10 -1.57 -13.54
C PHE A 6 2.32 -2.38 -12.27
N TYR A 7 3.48 -3.04 -12.20
CA TYR A 7 3.93 -3.75 -11.01
C TYR A 7 5.10 -2.97 -10.40
N CYS A 8 5.14 -2.92 -9.08
CA CYS A 8 6.28 -2.35 -8.38
C CYS A 8 7.50 -3.25 -8.58
N THR A 9 8.68 -2.65 -8.73
CA THR A 9 9.93 -3.37 -9.00
C THR A 9 11.06 -2.97 -8.05
N TYR A 10 10.83 -2.00 -7.16
CA TYR A 10 11.88 -1.49 -6.27
C TYR A 10 12.50 -2.54 -5.33
N LEU A 11 11.80 -3.64 -5.03
CA LEU A 11 12.36 -4.76 -4.24
C LEU A 11 13.06 -5.82 -5.09
N ASP A 12 13.01 -5.73 -6.42
CA ASP A 12 13.59 -6.73 -7.33
C ASP A 12 15.11 -6.53 -7.54
N ALA A 13 15.67 -5.42 -7.03
CA ALA A 13 17.10 -5.10 -7.05
C ALA A 13 17.66 -5.05 -5.61
N PRO A 14 17.88 -6.20 -4.94
CA PRO A 14 18.26 -6.26 -3.53
C PRO A 14 19.64 -5.67 -3.22
N ASP A 15 20.56 -5.66 -4.18
CA ASP A 15 21.97 -5.33 -3.93
C ASP A 15 22.27 -3.82 -3.89
N ASN A 16 21.25 -2.94 -3.95
CA ASN A 16 21.45 -1.49 -3.98
C ASN A 16 20.28 -0.71 -3.36
N GLU A 17 20.32 -0.50 -2.05
CA GLU A 17 19.29 0.23 -1.28
C GLU A 17 18.99 1.64 -1.84
N HIS A 18 20.02 2.39 -2.27
CA HIS A 18 19.84 3.71 -2.87
C HIS A 18 19.02 3.66 -4.16
N LYS A 19 19.23 2.61 -4.96
CA LYS A 19 18.45 2.37 -6.18
C LYS A 19 17.01 2.01 -5.82
N GLN A 20 16.78 1.22 -4.77
CA GLN A 20 15.43 0.88 -4.32
C GLN A 20 14.63 2.10 -3.88
N ASP A 21 15.20 2.97 -3.04
CA ASP A 21 14.52 4.22 -2.60
C ASP A 21 14.17 5.11 -3.80
N THR A 22 15.09 5.24 -4.76
CA THR A 22 14.86 6.03 -5.97
C THR A 22 13.71 5.45 -6.81
N ILE A 23 13.68 4.13 -7.02
CA ILE A 23 12.62 3.46 -7.78
C ILE A 23 11.29 3.55 -7.04
N TYR A 24 11.28 3.34 -5.71
CA TYR A 24 10.08 3.48 -4.89
C TYR A 24 9.46 4.87 -5.02
N ARG A 25 10.27 5.94 -4.92
CA ARG A 25 9.78 7.32 -5.08
C ARG A 25 9.19 7.57 -6.47
N GLN A 26 9.77 6.98 -7.52
CA GLN A 26 9.24 7.09 -8.87
C GLN A 26 7.94 6.31 -9.04
N GLU A 27 7.87 5.08 -8.52
CA GLU A 27 6.72 4.19 -8.63
C GLU A 27 5.53 4.67 -7.80
N ILE A 28 5.75 5.22 -6.61
CA ILE A 28 4.66 5.79 -5.82
C ILE A 28 4.06 7.02 -6.53
N LEU A 29 4.88 7.93 -7.06
CA LEU A 29 4.39 9.07 -7.84
C LEU A 29 3.64 8.61 -9.08
N LYS A 30 4.13 7.58 -9.77
CA LYS A 30 3.47 6.95 -10.91
C LYS A 30 2.10 6.36 -10.53
N ALA A 31 1.99 5.68 -9.39
CA ALA A 31 0.72 5.15 -8.88
C ALA A 31 -0.31 6.26 -8.63
N PHE A 32 0.13 7.41 -8.13
CA PHE A 32 -0.75 8.56 -7.91
C PHE A 32 -0.94 9.45 -9.15
N ASN A 33 -0.35 9.09 -10.31
CA ASN A 33 -0.31 9.90 -11.53
C ASN A 33 0.23 11.32 -11.30
N LEU A 34 1.33 11.42 -10.56
CA LEU A 34 2.01 12.65 -10.22
C LEU A 34 3.42 12.70 -10.83
N MET A 35 3.84 13.89 -11.27
CA MET A 35 5.22 14.14 -11.72
C MET A 35 6.14 14.56 -10.56
N ILE A 36 5.56 15.21 -9.55
CA ILE A 36 6.22 15.69 -8.33
C ILE A 36 5.32 15.42 -7.13
N TYR A 37 5.92 15.32 -5.94
CA TYR A 37 5.15 15.12 -4.72
C TYR A 37 4.15 16.25 -4.50
N ASP A 38 2.89 15.87 -4.29
CA ASP A 38 1.77 16.76 -4.00
C ASP A 38 0.92 16.11 -2.91
N HIS A 39 1.14 16.56 -1.67
CA HIS A 39 0.52 15.97 -0.49
C HIS A 39 -1.01 15.95 -0.59
N VAL A 40 -1.62 17.06 -1.00
CA VAL A 40 -3.08 17.19 -1.04
C VAL A 40 -3.66 16.20 -2.05
N LYS A 41 -3.10 16.13 -3.25
CA LYS A 41 -3.57 15.17 -4.28
C LYS A 41 -3.37 13.72 -3.89
N MET A 42 -2.26 13.40 -3.21
CA MET A 42 -2.02 12.05 -2.71
C MET A 42 -3.07 11.68 -1.67
N MET A 43 -3.30 12.51 -0.65
CA MET A 43 -4.28 12.23 0.40
C MET A 43 -5.70 12.14 -0.15
N ASP A 44 -6.09 13.05 -1.05
CA ASP A 44 -7.40 13.00 -1.73
C ASP A 44 -7.58 11.69 -2.50
N CYS A 45 -6.53 11.20 -3.16
CA CYS A 45 -6.56 9.94 -3.90
C CYS A 45 -6.64 8.74 -2.95
N ILE A 46 -5.89 8.75 -1.85
CA ILE A 46 -5.90 7.69 -0.83
C ILE A 46 -7.28 7.61 -0.19
N ASP A 47 -7.90 8.74 0.17
CA ASP A 47 -9.26 8.79 0.72
C ASP A 47 -10.29 8.22 -0.25
N GLN A 48 -10.17 8.52 -1.54
CA GLN A 48 -11.05 7.97 -2.58
C GLN A 48 -10.88 6.45 -2.70
N LEU A 49 -9.64 5.96 -2.68
CA LEU A 49 -9.34 4.52 -2.71
C LEU A 49 -9.91 3.81 -1.48
N TYR A 50 -9.72 4.39 -0.29
CA TYR A 50 -10.25 3.82 0.94
C TYR A 50 -11.77 3.73 0.89
N LYS A 51 -12.47 4.83 0.59
CA LYS A 51 -13.95 4.84 0.46
C LYS A 51 -14.46 3.83 -0.58
N LYS A 52 -13.71 3.59 -1.65
CA LYS A 52 -14.06 2.62 -2.68
C LYS A 52 -14.01 1.18 -2.17
N HIS A 53 -13.05 0.86 -1.31
CA HIS A 53 -12.78 -0.52 -0.89
C HIS A 53 -13.05 -0.81 0.59
N GLU A 54 -13.50 0.16 1.40
CA GLU A 54 -13.71 0.03 2.86
C GLU A 54 -14.68 -1.09 3.26
N LYS A 55 -15.59 -1.47 2.35
CA LYS A 55 -16.59 -2.54 2.57
C LYS A 55 -16.09 -3.93 2.16
N ASN A 56 -14.89 -4.03 1.57
CA ASN A 56 -14.32 -5.31 1.18
C ASN A 56 -13.75 -6.03 2.41
N ASN A 57 -14.15 -7.29 2.61
CA ASN A 57 -13.75 -8.07 3.79
C ASN A 57 -12.22 -8.25 3.89
N GLN A 58 -11.52 -8.43 2.77
CA GLN A 58 -10.06 -8.59 2.77
C GLN A 58 -9.36 -7.28 3.15
N ILE A 59 -9.89 -6.13 2.71
CA ILE A 59 -9.39 -4.82 3.14
C ILE A 59 -9.65 -4.59 4.62
N GLN A 60 -10.82 -4.92 5.14
CA GLN A 60 -11.12 -4.78 6.56
C GLN A 60 -10.18 -5.65 7.43
N GLU A 61 -9.88 -6.86 6.98
CA GLU A 61 -8.93 -7.75 7.66
C GLU A 61 -7.50 -7.19 7.61
N ILE A 62 -7.05 -6.71 6.44
CA ILE A 62 -5.76 -6.01 6.31
C ILE A 62 -5.67 -4.85 7.30
N MET A 63 -6.69 -3.99 7.35
CA MET A 63 -6.72 -2.83 8.23
C MET A 63 -6.70 -3.22 9.71
N LYS A 64 -7.39 -4.30 10.08
CA LYS A 64 -7.32 -4.85 11.43
C LYS A 64 -5.92 -5.34 11.77
N ILE A 65 -5.29 -6.10 10.87
CA ILE A 65 -3.93 -6.62 11.06
C ILE A 65 -2.93 -5.47 11.19
N VAL A 66 -3.03 -4.44 10.34
CA VAL A 66 -2.16 -3.27 10.41
C VAL A 66 -2.32 -2.55 11.74
N LYS A 67 -3.57 -2.38 12.21
CA LYS A 67 -3.86 -1.74 13.50
C LYS A 67 -3.27 -2.52 14.68
N GLU A 68 -3.36 -3.85 14.65
CA GLU A 68 -2.88 -4.73 15.72
C GLU A 68 -1.36 -4.91 15.71
N ASN A 69 -0.75 -4.90 14.53
CA ASN A 69 0.67 -5.21 14.37
C ASN A 69 1.53 -3.95 14.33
N ASN A 70 1.11 -2.88 13.65
CA ASN A 70 1.98 -1.72 13.51
C ASN A 70 2.12 -0.95 14.84
N LYS A 71 3.36 -0.83 15.34
CA LYS A 71 3.69 -0.11 16.59
C LYS A 71 3.20 1.34 16.59
N TYR A 72 3.06 1.96 15.42
CA TYR A 72 2.64 3.36 15.25
C TYR A 72 1.14 3.50 14.95
N SER A 73 0.37 2.40 14.96
CA SER A 73 -1.07 2.44 14.67
C SER A 73 -1.84 3.41 15.57
N PHE A 74 -1.36 3.62 16.80
CA PHE A 74 -1.94 4.55 17.78
C PHE A 74 -1.82 6.03 17.37
N LEU A 75 -0.92 6.38 16.45
CA LEU A 75 -0.77 7.75 15.94
C LEU A 75 -1.87 8.13 14.95
N PHE A 76 -2.61 7.15 14.43
CA PHE A 76 -3.63 7.37 13.41
C PHE A 76 -5.01 7.45 14.07
N ASN A 77 -5.65 8.62 13.95
CA ASN A 77 -6.93 8.89 14.59
C ASN A 77 -8.12 8.30 13.82
N ASN A 78 -7.95 8.04 12.51
CA ASN A 78 -8.98 7.47 11.68
C ASN A 78 -8.42 6.35 10.77
N LEU A 79 -9.32 5.55 10.19
CA LEU A 79 -8.93 4.41 9.34
C LEU A 79 -8.36 4.84 7.98
N SER A 80 -8.69 6.04 7.47
CA SER A 80 -8.12 6.58 6.23
C SER A 80 -6.64 6.92 6.40
N ASP A 81 -6.29 7.54 7.53
CA ASP A 81 -4.89 7.86 7.87
C ASP A 81 -4.10 6.55 8.05
N LEU A 82 -4.69 5.54 8.70
CA LEU A 82 -4.06 4.22 8.82
C LEU A 82 -3.90 3.53 7.45
N PHE A 83 -4.81 3.78 6.51
CA PHE A 83 -4.74 3.22 5.15
C PHE A 83 -3.58 3.85 4.36
N THR A 84 -3.23 5.11 4.63
CA THR A 84 -2.06 5.79 4.06
C THR A 84 -0.76 5.04 4.35
N LEU A 85 -0.66 4.39 5.51
CA LEU A 85 0.51 3.60 5.89
C LEU A 85 0.80 2.48 4.87
N LEU A 86 -0.21 1.91 4.22
CA LEU A 86 -0.04 0.83 3.25
C LEU A 86 0.71 1.26 1.98
N PHE A 87 0.91 2.57 1.79
CA PHE A 87 1.72 3.14 0.71
C PHE A 87 3.18 3.42 1.14
N SER A 88 3.58 3.08 2.37
CA SER A 88 4.98 3.17 2.80
C SER A 88 5.85 2.16 2.06
N PHE A 89 7.18 2.39 2.08
CA PHE A 89 8.16 1.55 1.39
C PHE A 89 8.02 0.06 1.74
N GLU A 90 7.67 -0.26 2.98
CA GLU A 90 7.58 -1.63 3.48
C GLU A 90 6.38 -2.39 2.91
N TYR A 91 5.29 -1.70 2.59
CA TYR A 91 4.00 -2.32 2.27
C TYR A 91 3.59 -2.14 0.81
N PHE A 92 4.00 -1.02 0.20
CA PHE A 92 3.51 -0.59 -1.10
C PHE A 92 3.73 -1.62 -2.22
N TYR A 93 4.86 -2.33 -2.24
CA TYR A 93 5.19 -3.34 -3.25
C TYR A 93 4.08 -4.37 -3.44
N TYR A 94 3.61 -4.97 -2.34
CA TYR A 94 2.52 -5.94 -2.37
C TYR A 94 1.15 -5.26 -2.40
N PHE A 95 1.00 -4.16 -1.66
CA PHE A 95 -0.28 -3.48 -1.56
C PHE A 95 -0.77 -2.92 -2.88
N HIS A 96 0.11 -2.37 -3.72
CA HIS A 96 -0.22 -1.91 -5.06
C HIS A 96 -0.87 -3.02 -5.88
N THR A 97 -0.30 -4.23 -5.83
CA THR A 97 -0.84 -5.41 -6.52
C THR A 97 -2.20 -5.82 -5.94
N CYS A 98 -2.36 -5.78 -4.61
CA CYS A 98 -3.66 -6.04 -3.97
C CYS A 98 -4.77 -5.11 -4.47
N ILE A 99 -4.54 -3.80 -4.52
CA ILE A 99 -5.58 -2.86 -5.00
C ILE A 99 -5.82 -3.06 -6.50
N ALA A 100 -4.79 -3.36 -7.30
CA ALA A 100 -4.99 -3.66 -8.72
C ALA A 100 -5.88 -4.89 -8.96
N GLU A 101 -5.69 -5.98 -8.20
CA GLU A 101 -6.55 -7.17 -8.28
C GLU A 101 -7.98 -6.89 -7.80
N LEU A 102 -8.13 -6.10 -6.73
CA LEU A 102 -9.43 -5.63 -6.26
C LEU A 102 -10.16 -4.79 -7.31
N GLU A 103 -9.45 -3.92 -8.02
CA GLU A 103 -10.05 -3.10 -9.08
C GLU A 103 -10.60 -3.95 -10.21
N GLN A 104 -9.88 -5.02 -10.58
CA GLN A 104 -10.24 -5.86 -11.72
C GLN A 104 -11.31 -6.91 -11.39
N SER A 105 -11.27 -7.48 -10.18
CA SER A 105 -12.04 -8.69 -9.84
C SER A 105 -12.83 -8.59 -8.53
N ASN A 106 -12.72 -7.45 -7.82
CA ASN A 106 -13.28 -7.24 -6.49
C ASN A 106 -12.80 -8.27 -5.43
N LYS A 107 -11.68 -8.96 -5.70
CA LYS A 107 -11.04 -9.92 -4.80
C LYS A 107 -9.52 -9.83 -4.96
N ILE A 108 -8.78 -9.98 -3.86
CA ILE A 108 -7.33 -10.22 -3.87
C ILE A 108 -7.11 -11.73 -3.98
N SER A 109 -6.24 -12.17 -4.88
CA SER A 109 -5.84 -13.56 -5.02
C SER A 109 -5.21 -14.07 -3.73
N ASP A 110 -5.49 -15.33 -3.38
CA ASP A 110 -5.06 -15.89 -2.10
C ASP A 110 -3.51 -15.88 -1.99
N ILE A 111 -2.80 -16.06 -3.11
CA ILE A 111 -1.33 -16.00 -3.19
C ILE A 111 -0.78 -14.62 -2.82
N ILE A 112 -1.32 -13.55 -3.42
CA ILE A 112 -0.87 -12.18 -3.15
C ILE A 112 -1.28 -11.77 -1.74
N TYR A 113 -2.51 -12.12 -1.34
CA TYR A 113 -3.03 -11.85 -0.01
C TYR A 113 -2.14 -12.45 1.08
N GLU A 114 -1.81 -13.73 1.00
CA GLU A 114 -0.94 -14.40 1.98
C GLU A 114 0.45 -13.77 2.06
N LYS A 115 1.05 -13.39 0.92
CA LYS A 115 2.33 -12.69 0.90
C LYS A 115 2.24 -11.36 1.62
N PHE A 116 1.18 -10.59 1.37
CA PHE A 116 0.99 -9.30 2.00
C PHE A 116 0.77 -9.41 3.51
N ILE A 117 -0.05 -10.37 3.96
CA ILE A 117 -0.27 -10.63 5.39
C ILE A 117 1.05 -11.02 6.09
N LYS A 118 1.93 -11.79 5.44
CA LYS A 118 3.26 -12.11 6.00
C LYS A 118 4.10 -10.85 6.20
N VAL A 119 4.12 -9.94 5.23
CA VAL A 119 4.85 -8.66 5.35
C VAL A 119 4.29 -7.80 6.49
N LEU A 120 2.96 -7.69 6.60
CA LEU A 120 2.31 -6.94 7.68
C LEU A 120 2.70 -7.45 9.08
N LYS A 121 2.87 -8.76 9.23
CA LYS A 121 3.24 -9.39 10.51
C LYS A 121 4.75 -9.34 10.81
N ASN A 122 5.60 -9.41 9.78
CA ASN A 122 7.05 -9.51 9.95
C ASN A 122 7.72 -8.17 10.29
N ASN A 123 7.16 -7.04 9.87
CA ASN A 123 7.73 -5.70 10.12
C ASN A 123 7.65 -5.21 11.59
N ASN A 124 7.28 -6.10 12.52
CA ASN A 124 7.23 -5.83 13.95
C ASN A 124 8.50 -6.20 14.72
N ASN A 125 9.39 -6.98 14.10
CA ASN A 125 10.57 -7.55 14.76
C ASN A 125 11.83 -6.69 14.66
N ASN A 126 11.73 -5.47 14.11
CA ASN A 126 12.80 -4.47 14.16
C ASN A 126 12.41 -3.31 15.11
#